data_AF-A0A1Z9B8Z3-F1
#
_entry.id   AF-A0A1Z9B8Z3-F1
#
_cell.length_a   1.000
_cell.length_b   1.000
_cell.length_c   1.000
_cell.angle_alpha   90.00
_cell.angle_beta   90.00
_cell.angle_gamma   90.00
#
_symmetry.space_group_name_H-M   'P 1'
#
loop_
_entity.id
_entity.type
_entity.pdbx_description
1 polymer ?
#
loop_
_entity_poly.entity_id
_entity_poly.type
_entity_poly.pdbx_seq_one_letter_code
_entity_poly.pdbx_strand_id
1 'polypeptide(L)'
;MKLVAAMTLFVISSLALVDARYNGRVLHAKKEELLKKHERIKSEISSNQIILTELEDASRIISAAENDLKMRYIKPEDIVNHSLTASQN
;
A
#
# COMPACT_ATOMS: atom_id res chain seq x y z
N MET A 1 32.05 -52.68 15.58
CA MET A 1 31.77 -51.41 16.29
C MET A 1 32.09 -50.16 15.46
N LYS A 2 33.31 -50.01 14.90
CA LYS A 2 33.68 -48.81 14.10
C LYS A 2 32.82 -48.57 12.85
N LEU A 3 32.48 -49.63 12.11
CA LEU A 3 31.64 -49.54 10.90
C LEU A 3 30.22 -49.05 11.23
N VAL A 4 29.63 -49.58 12.30
CA VAL A 4 28.29 -49.19 12.77
C VAL A 4 28.27 -47.73 13.19
N ALA A 5 29.29 -47.28 13.95
CA ALA A 5 29.43 -45.88 14.34
C ALA A 5 29.59 -44.94 13.13
N ALA A 6 30.35 -45.35 12.11
CA ALA A 6 30.48 -44.59 10.87
C ALA A 6 29.16 -44.49 10.11
N MET A 7 28.40 -45.60 10.01
CA MET A 7 27.07 -45.59 9.37
C MET A 7 26.07 -44.71 10.14
N THR A 8 26.06 -44.77 11.47
CA THR A 8 25.17 -43.91 12.26
C THR A 8 25.51 -42.44 12.11
N LEU A 9 26.80 -42.07 12.12
CA LEU A 9 27.23 -40.69 11.89
C LEU A 9 26.87 -40.20 10.49
N PHE A 10 26.98 -41.07 9.48
CA PHE A 10 26.61 -40.73 8.12
C PHE A 10 25.11 -40.44 7.99
N VAL A 11 24.25 -41.25 8.62
CA VAL A 11 22.79 -41.03 8.62
C VAL A 11 22.41 -39.76 9.36
N ILE A 12 23.00 -39.50 10.53
CA ILE A 12 22.71 -38.27 11.30
C ILE A 12 23.15 -37.03 10.50
N SER A 13 24.32 -37.09 9.87
CA SER A 13 24.86 -35.98 9.08
C SER A 13 24.00 -35.69 7.84
N SER A 14 23.50 -36.73 7.17
CA SER A 14 22.62 -36.55 6.00
C SER A 14 21.26 -36.00 6.41
N LEU A 15 20.69 -36.44 7.54
CA LEU A 15 19.44 -35.89 8.07
C LEU A 15 19.58 -34.41 8.44
N ALA A 16 20.68 -34.05 9.11
CA ALA A 16 20.97 -32.66 9.47
C ALA A 16 21.13 -31.77 8.22
N LEU A 17 21.74 -32.29 7.14
CA LEU A 17 21.88 -31.55 5.89
C LEU A 17 20.52 -31.32 5.20
N VAL A 18 19.63 -32.31 5.22
CA VAL A 18 18.28 -32.18 4.65
C VAL A 18 17.47 -31.16 5.44
N ASP A 19 17.54 -31.22 6.77
CA ASP A 19 16.82 -30.28 7.64
C ASP A 19 17.33 -28.84 7.48
N ALA A 20 18.65 -28.64 7.41
CA ALA A 20 19.25 -27.34 7.14
C ALA A 20 18.79 -26.76 5.79
N ARG A 21 18.72 -27.58 4.73
CA ARG A 21 18.22 -27.16 3.41
C ARG A 21 16.72 -26.86 3.42
N TYR A 22 15.93 -27.63 4.16
CA TYR A 22 14.50 -27.40 4.29
C TYR A 22 14.23 -26.09 5.02
N ASN A 23 14.87 -25.88 6.18
CA ASN A 23 14.77 -24.64 6.94
C ASN A 23 15.27 -23.43 6.16
N GLY A 24 16.36 -23.55 5.41
CA GLY A 24 16.83 -22.49 4.52
C GLY A 24 15.77 -22.08 3.48
N ARG A 25 15.11 -23.05 2.84
CA ARG A 25 14.04 -22.78 1.86
C ARG A 25 12.80 -22.16 2.50
N VAL A 26 12.34 -22.70 3.63
CA VAL A 26 11.17 -22.18 4.35
C VAL A 26 11.44 -20.76 4.85
N LEU A 27 12.63 -20.51 5.39
CA LEU A 27 13.04 -19.19 5.85
C LEU A 27 13.11 -18.19 4.69
N HIS A 28 13.67 -18.61 3.55
CA HIS A 28 13.72 -17.77 2.36
C HIS A 28 12.32 -17.44 1.83
N ALA A 29 11.43 -18.44 1.73
CA ALA A 29 10.06 -18.24 1.28
C ALA A 29 9.29 -17.30 2.22
N LYS A 30 9.40 -17.49 3.54
CA LYS A 30 8.80 -16.58 4.53
C LYS A 30 9.35 -15.16 4.44
N LYS A 31 10.67 -15.02 4.24
CA LYS A 31 11.31 -13.70 4.06
C LYS A 31 10.78 -13.00 2.81
N GLU A 32 10.68 -13.72 1.69
CA GLU A 32 10.15 -13.18 0.44
C GLU A 32 8.68 -12.77 0.56
N GLU A 33 7.86 -13.59 1.21
CA GLU A 33 6.47 -13.26 1.50
C GLU A 33 6.35 -11.98 2.36
N LEU A 34 7.18 -11.87 3.40
CA LEU A 34 7.20 -10.70 4.28
C LEU A 34 7.61 -9.44 3.52
N LEU A 35 8.62 -9.52 2.65
CA LEU A 35 9.06 -8.40 1.82
C LEU A 35 7.94 -7.94 0.88
N LYS A 36 7.27 -8.87 0.19
CA LYS A 36 6.14 -8.54 -0.69
C LYS A 36 4.99 -7.86 0.08
N LYS A 37 4.67 -8.35 1.28
CA LYS A 37 3.66 -7.71 2.14
C LYS A 37 4.08 -6.30 2.55
N HIS A 38 5.34 -6.12 2.92
CA HIS A 38 5.87 -4.82 3.29
C HIS A 38 5.82 -3.82 2.13
N GLU A 39 6.21 -4.23 0.93
CA GLU A 39 6.12 -3.39 -0.28
C GLU A 39 4.69 -2.97 -0.59
N ARG A 40 3.72 -3.90 -0.48
CA ARG A 40 2.31 -3.58 -0.66
C ARG A 40 1.82 -2.55 0.35
N ILE A 41 2.07 -2.78 1.64
CA ILE A 41 1.65 -1.87 2.70
C ILE A 41 2.30 -0.49 2.51
N LYS A 42 3.58 -0.44 2.12
CA LYS A 42 4.28 0.80 1.83
C LYS A 42 3.62 1.58 0.69
N SER A 43 3.20 0.87 -0.37
CA SER A 43 2.47 1.47 -1.49
C SER A 43 1.13 2.05 -1.03
N GLU A 44 0.35 1.29 -0.26
CA GLU A 44 -0.95 1.73 0.27
C GLU A 44 -0.81 2.96 1.18
N ILE A 45 0.20 2.99 2.05
CA ILE A 45 0.49 4.16 2.90
C ILE A 45 0.80 5.39 2.04
N SER A 46 1.63 5.23 1.00
CA SER A 46 1.98 6.33 0.10
C SER A 46 0.75 6.88 -0.62
N SER A 47 -0.14 6.03 -1.11
CA SER A 47 -1.39 6.46 -1.76
C SER A 47 -2.31 7.20 -0.77
N ASN A 48 -2.44 6.70 0.45
CA ASN A 48 -3.26 7.36 1.47
C ASN A 48 -2.69 8.72 1.89
N GLN A 49 -1.37 8.88 1.91
CA GLN A 49 -0.73 10.18 2.19
C GLN A 49 -1.06 11.23 1.12
N ILE A 50 -1.13 10.83 -0.16
CA ILE A 50 -1.55 11.73 -1.25
C ILE A 50 -2.99 12.18 -1.01
N ILE A 51 -3.90 11.26 -0.75
CA ILE A 51 -5.33 11.57 -0.48
C ILE A 51 -5.46 12.51 0.73
N LEU A 52 -4.71 12.27 1.80
CA LEU A 52 -4.71 13.14 2.98
C LEU A 52 -4.23 14.56 2.65
N THR A 53 -3.21 14.69 1.81
CA THR A 53 -2.69 15.99 1.36
C THR A 53 -3.74 16.72 0.53
N GLU A 54 -4.39 16.03 -0.41
CA GLU A 54 -5.46 16.60 -1.23
C GLU A 54 -6.66 17.07 -0.39
N LEU A 55 -7.04 16.28 0.63
CA LEU A 55 -8.09 16.66 1.58
C LEU A 55 -7.70 17.86 2.45
N GLU A 56 -6.44 17.92 2.89
CA GLU A 56 -5.93 19.06 3.65
C GLU A 56 -5.95 20.33 2.80
N ASP A 57 -5.49 20.25 1.55
CA ASP A 57 -5.52 21.38 0.61
C ASP A 57 -6.96 21.81 0.31
N ALA A 58 -7.87 20.87 0.10
CA ALA A 58 -9.30 21.17 -0.07
C ALA A 58 -9.88 21.89 1.16
N SER A 59 -9.56 21.42 2.37
CA SER A 59 -9.99 22.06 3.61
C SER A 59 -9.43 23.48 3.76
N ARG A 60 -8.17 23.70 3.36
CA ARG A 60 -7.54 25.03 3.38
C ARG A 60 -8.22 25.98 2.40
N ILE A 61 -8.52 25.50 1.19
CA ILE A 61 -9.23 26.29 0.16
C ILE A 61 -10.63 26.68 0.65
N ILE A 62 -11.38 25.74 1.22
CA ILE A 62 -12.71 26.02 1.76
C ILE A 62 -12.63 27.06 2.89
N SER A 63 -11.68 26.89 3.82
CA SER A 63 -11.47 27.84 4.92
C SER A 63 -11.13 29.24 4.42
N ALA A 64 -10.25 29.38 3.42
CA ALA A 64 -9.91 30.67 2.82
C ALA A 64 -11.12 31.28 2.08
N ALA A 65 -11.90 30.47 1.37
CA ALA A 65 -13.10 30.93 0.69
C ALA A 65 -14.14 31.49 1.68
N GLU A 66 -14.38 30.79 2.79
CA GLU A 66 -15.37 31.20 3.80
C GLU A 66 -14.90 32.37 4.66
N ASN A 67 -13.66 32.32 5.17
CA ASN A 67 -13.19 33.25 6.19
C ASN A 67 -12.58 34.52 5.59
N ASP A 68 -11.69 34.38 4.60
CA ASP A 68 -10.94 35.52 4.06
C ASP A 68 -11.75 36.22 2.97
N LEU A 69 -12.35 35.44 2.06
CA LEU A 69 -13.07 35.96 0.90
C LEU A 69 -14.57 36.14 1.16
N LYS A 70 -15.09 35.66 2.30
CA LYS A 70 -16.53 35.71 2.66
C LYS A 70 -17.44 35.18 1.55
N MET A 71 -16.96 34.17 0.82
CA MET A 71 -17.71 33.55 -0.27
C MET A 71 -18.91 32.80 0.30
N ARG A 72 -20.08 33.03 -0.30
CA ARG A 72 -21.30 32.30 0.04
C ARG A 72 -21.32 30.96 -0.69
N TYR A 73 -21.73 29.91 0.00
CA TYR A 73 -22.07 28.64 -0.64
C TYR A 73 -23.23 28.83 -1.63
N ILE A 74 -22.98 28.56 -2.91
CA ILE A 74 -23.99 28.60 -3.97
C ILE A 74 -24.62 27.23 -4.05
N LYS A 75 -25.92 27.14 -3.77
CA LYS A 75 -26.64 25.87 -3.91
C LYS A 75 -26.83 25.57 -5.40
N PRO A 76 -26.94 24.30 -5.81
CA PRO A 76 -27.26 23.96 -7.19
C PRO A 76 -28.53 24.64 -7.70
N GLU A 77 -29.51 24.88 -6.83
CA GLU A 77 -30.75 25.60 -7.15
C GLU A 77 -30.54 27.08 -7.51
N ASP A 78 -29.46 27.70 -7.05
CA ASP A 78 -29.12 29.09 -7.33
C ASP A 78 -28.47 29.26 -8.72
N ILE A 79 -28.12 28.16 -9.40
CA ILE A 79 -27.41 28.17 -10.69
C ILE A 79 -28.41 28.33 -11.84
N VAL A 80 -28.51 29.54 -12.39
CA VAL A 80 -29.29 29.82 -13.60
C VAL A 80 -28.46 29.45 -14.83
N ASN A 81 -28.75 28.29 -15.43
CA ASN A 81 -28.16 27.89 -16.71
C ASN A 81 -28.87 28.62 -17.86
N HIS A 82 -28.24 29.63 -18.43
CA HIS A 82 -28.69 30.19 -19.69
C HIS A 82 -28.27 29.27 -20.85
N SER A 83 -29.24 28.60 -21.49
CA SER A 83 -28.99 27.97 -22.78
C SER A 83 -28.66 29.07 -23.79
N LEU A 84 -27.50 28.97 -24.44
CA LEU A 84 -27.13 29.78 -25.61
C LEU A 84 -28.04 29.42 -26.79
N THR A 85 -29.30 29.82 -26.73
CA THR A 85 -30.22 29.84 -27.87
C THR A 85 -30.31 31.27 -28.37
N ALA A 86 -29.21 31.76 -28.93
CA ALA A 86 -29.21 32.98 -29.73
C ALA A 86 -28.08 32.90 -30.76
N SER A 87 -28.45 32.56 -32.00
CA SER A 87 -27.96 33.19 -33.23
C SER A 87 -28.12 32.25 -34.44
N GLN A 88 -29.36 31.92 -34.79
CA GLN A 88 -29.72 31.61 -36.17
C GLN A 88 -30.97 32.42 -36.49
N ASN A 89 -30.78 33.61 -37.06
CA ASN A 89 -31.73 34.34 -37.89
C ASN A 89 -30.94 35.37 -38.70
#